data_AF-A0A936IM02-F1
#
_entry.id   AF-A0A936IM02-F1
#
_cell.length_a   1.000
_cell.length_b   1.000
_cell.length_c   1.000
_cell.angle_alpha   90.00
_cell.angle_beta   90.00
_cell.angle_gamma   90.00
#
_symmetry.space_group_name_H-M   'P 1'
#
loop_
_entity.id
_entity.type
_entity.pdbx_description
1 polymer ?
#
loop_
_entity_poly.entity_id
_entity_poly.type
_entity_poly.pdbx_seq_one_letter_code
_entity_poly.pdbx_strand_id
1 'polypeptide(L)'
;MNSDELGQLLDALARLIRPQLAQSDSLRTVVTLLGRWLCEQAEQAAADGSEAGAPAAGASSAGEAGDTAWVDPRPAPLESIATPAHPMPQGEAPPAPASSKAPVRRPLPGIPPVTLSVPLKLGGAVARVPVTGTSEEVRRAQLSALAPGSRDKPERPGKRGAPRDGSVLALVERRSRLKAASCVLFLEKQRVAGDIDATRDVLARMNQMIAEAKSLPECFLWVFWRERLPPDEATLRQIAACYEAHAEAAALVQRVVSSSDGPAPTDEGVAFQLLAEANSALRVAMSKTWLRSDDPDQLEAHLWLRQETARRGVFVRRHMAADDPADPAGMPQLMERIRQFAAEFSERVQRDRETTKGLSQVAYHARHIQRTPPAEAEPHWQKIAGAVSRLAERGLPASDRRLVEALGPVAAELCPDELAETLGLSRLVEQARKLGAAGAENEEDAAQRNRTWSQDVMTVRDWLRGRRVVVVGGEPRQDAIERWREAFDLGDVEWVALSEHGPGGPMRAPIQRPETALVLVIIKLTGHLHADEARDYAAKVGKPVVFLTAGYNPERVAHAILGQVSDRLAPPDSPGGFKGAAGS
;
A
#
# COMPACT_ATOMS: atom_id res chain seq x y z
N MET A 1 17.32 12.71 -38.26
CA MET A 1 18.64 13.08 -37.75
C MET A 1 19.67 12.26 -38.50
N ASN A 2 20.74 12.88 -38.97
CA ASN A 2 21.88 12.10 -39.46
C ASN A 2 22.65 11.49 -38.27
N SER A 3 23.57 10.57 -38.55
CA SER A 3 24.35 9.88 -37.50
C SER A 3 25.14 10.86 -36.62
N ASP A 4 25.60 11.97 -37.19
CA ASP A 4 26.38 12.99 -36.50
C ASP A 4 25.54 13.79 -35.49
N GLU A 5 24.30 14.17 -35.85
CA GLU A 5 23.35 14.84 -34.96
C GLU A 5 22.96 13.93 -33.78
N LEU A 6 22.81 12.63 -34.02
CA LEU A 6 22.52 11.64 -32.98
C LEU A 6 23.69 11.51 -31.99
N GLY A 7 24.92 11.45 -32.51
CA GLY A 7 26.13 11.42 -31.68
C GLY A 7 26.25 12.66 -30.79
N GLN A 8 26.01 13.85 -31.35
CA GLN A 8 26.05 15.11 -30.59
C GLN A 8 24.98 15.18 -29.49
N LEU A 9 23.78 14.67 -29.76
CA LEU A 9 22.71 14.60 -28.77
C LEU A 9 23.09 13.66 -27.62
N LEU A 10 23.63 12.48 -27.92
CA LEU A 10 24.07 11.49 -26.92
C LEU A 10 25.18 12.05 -26.03
N ASP A 11 26.16 12.74 -26.62
CA ASP A 11 27.25 13.38 -25.88
C ASP A 11 26.75 14.50 -24.94
N ALA A 12 25.76 15.28 -25.38
CA ALA A 12 25.14 16.32 -24.56
C ALA A 12 24.36 15.69 -23.40
N LEU A 13 23.60 14.62 -23.66
CA LEU A 13 22.87 13.87 -22.64
C LEU A 13 23.81 13.24 -21.61
N ALA A 14 24.91 12.64 -22.07
CA ALA A 14 25.91 12.02 -21.21
C ALA A 14 26.57 13.05 -20.28
N ARG A 15 26.93 14.24 -20.79
CA ARG A 15 27.49 15.33 -19.97
C ARG A 15 26.51 15.82 -18.91
N LEU A 16 25.21 15.87 -19.23
CA LEU A 16 24.17 16.31 -18.31
C LEU A 16 23.93 15.29 -17.17
N ILE A 17 23.92 13.99 -17.51
CA ILE A 17 23.49 12.94 -16.58
C ILE A 17 24.65 12.41 -15.72
N ARG A 18 25.90 12.44 -16.22
CA ARG A 18 27.08 11.88 -15.53
C ARG A 18 27.27 12.38 -14.08
N PRO A 19 27.10 13.67 -13.73
CA PRO A 19 27.22 14.12 -12.34
C PRO A 19 26.11 13.55 -11.43
N GLN A 20 24.90 13.41 -11.96
CA GLN A 20 23.75 12.87 -11.22
C GLN A 20 23.91 11.37 -10.96
N LEU A 21 24.45 10.64 -11.95
CA LEU A 21 24.78 9.22 -11.82
C LEU A 21 25.87 8.97 -10.78
N ALA A 22 26.79 9.90 -10.54
CA ALA A 22 27.79 9.76 -9.48
C ALA A 22 27.16 9.82 -8.08
N GLN A 23 26.06 10.56 -7.91
CA GLN A 23 25.47 10.88 -6.60
C GLN A 23 24.29 9.98 -6.20
N SER A 24 23.73 9.19 -7.11
CA SER A 24 22.50 8.43 -6.85
C SER A 24 22.60 6.97 -7.33
N ASP A 25 22.59 6.02 -6.39
CA ASP A 25 22.51 4.58 -6.67
C ASP A 25 21.23 4.20 -7.43
N SER A 26 20.08 4.74 -7.01
CA SER A 26 18.81 4.46 -7.66
C SER A 26 18.79 4.90 -9.12
N LEU A 27 19.39 6.06 -9.44
CA LEU A 27 19.49 6.55 -10.81
C LEU A 27 20.43 5.66 -11.66
N ARG A 28 21.53 5.16 -11.08
CA ARG A 28 22.41 4.18 -11.74
C ARG A 28 21.67 2.90 -12.10
N THR A 29 20.87 2.37 -11.17
CA THR A 29 20.05 1.18 -11.42
C THR A 29 19.06 1.40 -12.55
N VAL A 30 18.32 2.52 -12.55
CA VAL A 30 17.33 2.82 -13.60
C VAL A 30 17.99 2.97 -14.98
N VAL A 31 19.11 3.70 -15.07
CA VAL A 31 19.84 3.88 -16.34
C VAL A 31 20.41 2.55 -16.84
N THR A 32 20.84 1.66 -15.94
CA THR A 32 21.34 0.32 -16.30
C THR A 32 20.21 -0.54 -16.87
N LEU A 33 19.04 -0.55 -16.23
CA LEU A 33 17.85 -1.28 -16.71
C LEU A 33 17.38 -0.76 -18.07
N LEU A 34 17.35 0.57 -18.24
CA LEU A 34 16.99 1.19 -19.52
C LEU A 34 17.98 0.83 -20.63
N GLY A 35 19.28 0.86 -20.34
CA GLY A 35 20.32 0.47 -21.30
C GLY A 35 20.19 -0.98 -21.75
N ARG A 36 19.94 -1.90 -20.80
CA ARG A 36 19.70 -3.31 -21.10
C ARG A 36 18.48 -3.50 -22.01
N TRP A 37 17.36 -2.86 -21.67
CA TRP A 37 16.14 -2.92 -22.47
C TRP A 37 16.35 -2.42 -23.90
N LEU A 38 17.10 -1.33 -24.10
CA LEU A 38 17.41 -0.81 -25.43
C LEU A 38 18.26 -1.78 -26.27
N CYS A 39 19.22 -2.48 -25.67
CA CYS A 39 19.99 -3.52 -26.36
C CYS A 39 19.09 -4.68 -26.80
N GLU A 40 18.21 -5.16 -25.90
CA GLU A 40 17.26 -6.24 -26.20
C GLU A 40 16.32 -5.87 -27.35
N GLN A 41 15.84 -4.62 -27.41
CA GLN A 41 15.01 -4.13 -28.53
C GLN A 41 15.80 -4.04 -29.85
N ALA A 42 17.08 -3.66 -29.80
CA ALA A 42 17.92 -3.59 -30.99
C ALA A 42 18.21 -4.98 -31.56
N GLU A 43 18.44 -5.98 -30.70
CA GLU A 43 18.62 -7.38 -31.08
C GLU A 43 17.34 -7.96 -31.73
N GLN A 44 16.17 -7.68 -31.14
CA GLN A 44 14.87 -8.09 -31.70
C GLN A 44 14.64 -7.46 -33.09
N ALA A 45 14.89 -6.16 -33.24
CA ALA A 45 14.75 -5.49 -34.54
C ALA A 45 15.71 -6.04 -35.60
N ALA A 46 16.91 -6.47 -35.21
CA ALA A 46 17.87 -7.11 -36.11
C ALA A 46 17.43 -8.52 -36.53
N ALA A 47 16.84 -9.29 -35.61
CA ALA A 47 16.29 -10.61 -35.90
C ALA A 47 15.09 -10.52 -36.88
N ASP A 48 14.16 -9.60 -36.63
CA ASP A 48 12.97 -9.41 -37.46
C ASP A 48 13.31 -8.89 -38.87
N GLY A 49 14.38 -8.10 -39.00
CA GLY A 49 14.86 -7.62 -40.29
C GLY A 49 15.52 -8.70 -41.16
N SER A 50 15.95 -9.82 -40.56
CA SER A 50 16.60 -10.92 -41.28
C SER A 50 15.63 -11.89 -41.95
N GLU A 51 14.35 -11.91 -41.58
CA GLU A 51 13.34 -12.78 -42.20
C GLU A 51 12.64 -12.14 -43.41
N ALA A 52 12.76 -10.82 -43.58
CA ALA A 52 12.09 -10.07 -44.63
C ALA A 52 13.00 -9.79 -45.85
N GLY A 53 13.53 -10.82 -46.52
CA GLY A 53 14.17 -10.59 -47.82
C GLY A 53 15.12 -11.67 -48.35
N ALA A 54 14.59 -12.83 -48.75
CA ALA A 54 15.23 -13.65 -49.76
C ALA A 54 14.31 -13.76 -51.00
N PRO A 55 14.66 -13.14 -52.15
CA PRO A 55 13.95 -13.39 -53.40
C PRO A 55 14.40 -14.71 -54.01
N ALA A 56 13.44 -15.54 -54.43
CA ALA A 56 13.67 -16.74 -55.21
C ALA A 56 14.05 -16.38 -56.66
N ALA A 57 15.20 -16.90 -57.12
CA ALA A 57 15.52 -17.02 -58.54
C ALA A 57 16.40 -18.26 -58.76
N GLY A 58 16.04 -19.09 -59.75
CA GLY A 58 16.67 -20.38 -60.03
C GLY A 58 17.59 -20.41 -61.27
N ALA A 59 18.40 -21.49 -61.32
CA ALA A 59 19.05 -22.20 -62.45
C ALA A 59 20.02 -21.40 -63.37
N SER A 60 21.19 -21.87 -63.84
CA SER A 60 21.92 -23.16 -63.84
C SER A 60 23.36 -22.90 -64.34
N SER A 61 24.40 -23.60 -63.83
CA SER A 61 25.37 -24.42 -64.59
C SER A 61 26.69 -24.70 -63.86
N ALA A 62 27.00 -25.99 -63.70
CA ALA A 62 28.28 -26.72 -63.73
C ALA A 62 29.60 -26.13 -63.16
N GLY A 63 30.23 -26.90 -62.25
CA GLY A 63 31.66 -26.79 -61.88
C GLY A 63 32.01 -27.55 -60.61
N GLU A 64 32.85 -28.58 -60.73
CA GLU A 64 33.20 -29.65 -59.78
C GLU A 64 33.81 -29.29 -58.41
N ALA A 65 33.67 -30.28 -57.51
CA ALA A 65 34.58 -30.76 -56.44
C ALA A 65 34.57 -30.11 -55.04
N GLY A 66 34.31 -30.96 -54.02
CA GLY A 66 34.81 -30.74 -52.65
C GLY A 66 33.88 -31.07 -51.48
N ASP A 67 33.62 -32.36 -51.29
CA ASP A 67 33.38 -33.11 -50.04
C ASP A 67 33.38 -32.35 -48.67
N THR A 68 32.28 -32.44 -47.90
CA THR A 68 32.22 -33.06 -46.55
C THR A 68 30.86 -32.80 -45.87
N ALA A 69 30.27 -33.88 -45.36
CA ALA A 69 28.97 -33.99 -44.73
C ALA A 69 28.92 -33.38 -43.30
N TRP A 70 27.72 -32.97 -42.84
CA TRP A 70 27.21 -33.29 -41.50
C TRP A 70 25.70 -33.03 -41.37
N VAL A 71 25.07 -33.80 -40.49
CA VAL A 71 23.67 -34.26 -40.50
C VAL A 71 22.70 -33.35 -39.72
N ASP A 72 21.49 -33.19 -40.26
CA ASP A 72 20.29 -32.58 -39.66
C ASP A 72 19.49 -33.62 -38.84
N PRO A 73 18.85 -33.24 -37.72
CA PRO A 73 17.57 -33.85 -37.39
C PRO A 73 16.49 -32.81 -37.07
N ARG A 74 15.49 -32.75 -37.96
CA ARG A 74 14.13 -32.23 -37.71
C ARG A 74 13.38 -33.05 -36.64
N PRO A 75 12.55 -32.40 -35.81
CA PRO A 75 11.41 -33.06 -35.16
C PRO A 75 10.08 -32.85 -35.91
N ALA A 76 9.19 -33.81 -35.69
CA ALA A 76 7.91 -34.07 -36.37
C ALA A 76 6.77 -33.07 -36.04
N PRO A 77 5.71 -33.00 -36.86
CA PRO A 77 4.58 -32.10 -36.67
C PRO A 77 3.53 -32.68 -35.71
N LEU A 78 2.99 -31.84 -34.83
CA LEU A 78 1.86 -32.15 -33.95
C LEU A 78 0.52 -31.99 -34.67
N GLU A 79 -0.35 -32.95 -34.40
CA GLU A 79 -1.67 -33.17 -34.99
C GLU A 79 -2.68 -32.08 -34.64
N SER A 80 -3.47 -31.69 -35.63
CA SER A 80 -4.59 -30.76 -35.55
C SER A 80 -5.84 -31.48 -35.05
N ILE A 81 -6.34 -31.10 -33.87
CA ILE A 81 -7.60 -31.61 -33.32
C ILE A 81 -8.75 -30.74 -33.86
N ALA A 82 -9.63 -31.41 -34.63
CA ALA A 82 -10.87 -30.85 -35.16
C ALA A 82 -11.93 -30.63 -34.07
N THR A 83 -12.63 -29.51 -34.15
CA THR A 83 -13.79 -29.16 -33.30
C THR A 83 -15.08 -29.53 -34.03
N PRO A 84 -16.07 -30.21 -33.41
CA PRO A 84 -17.34 -30.50 -34.06
C PRO A 84 -18.30 -29.31 -33.95
N ALA A 85 -18.93 -28.98 -35.08
CA ALA A 85 -20.01 -28.00 -35.17
C ALA A 85 -21.37 -28.67 -34.90
N HIS A 86 -22.18 -28.06 -34.03
CA HIS A 86 -23.63 -28.28 -33.99
C HIS A 86 -24.38 -26.93 -34.07
N PRO A 87 -25.49 -26.86 -34.84
CA PRO A 87 -26.22 -25.62 -35.07
C PRO A 87 -27.32 -25.41 -34.02
N MET A 88 -27.48 -24.16 -33.57
CA MET A 88 -28.65 -23.69 -32.81
C MET A 88 -29.25 -22.45 -33.49
N PRO A 89 -30.55 -22.20 -33.30
CA PRO A 89 -31.40 -21.43 -34.20
C PRO A 89 -31.31 -19.93 -33.95
N GLN A 90 -31.55 -19.18 -35.03
CA GLN A 90 -31.63 -17.71 -35.03
C GLN A 90 -32.91 -17.25 -34.32
N GLY A 91 -32.75 -16.58 -33.18
CA GLY A 91 -33.76 -15.71 -32.58
C GLY A 91 -33.34 -14.24 -32.79
N GLU A 92 -34.22 -13.46 -33.41
CA GLU A 92 -34.06 -12.01 -33.63
C GLU A 92 -33.82 -11.26 -32.32
N ALA A 93 -32.74 -10.47 -32.28
CA ALA A 93 -32.43 -9.51 -31.23
C ALA A 93 -32.71 -8.07 -31.72
N PRO A 94 -33.22 -7.18 -30.85
CA PRO A 94 -33.54 -5.80 -31.19
C PRO A 94 -32.28 -4.93 -31.36
N PRO A 95 -32.35 -3.81 -32.11
CA PRO A 95 -31.18 -3.00 -32.45
C PRO A 95 -30.64 -2.22 -31.25
N ALA A 96 -29.32 -2.29 -31.06
CA ALA A 96 -28.56 -1.49 -30.12
C ALA A 96 -28.49 0.00 -30.54
N PRO A 97 -28.46 0.96 -29.59
CA PRO A 97 -28.33 2.37 -29.90
C PRO A 97 -26.92 2.74 -30.38
N ALA A 98 -26.87 3.58 -31.41
CA ALA A 98 -25.64 4.04 -32.06
C ALA A 98 -24.78 4.92 -31.13
N SER A 99 -23.52 4.54 -30.97
CA SER A 99 -22.47 5.32 -30.31
C SER A 99 -22.03 6.50 -31.20
N SER A 100 -22.21 7.72 -30.70
CA SER A 100 -21.73 8.96 -31.32
C SER A 100 -20.21 9.07 -31.19
N LYS A 101 -19.49 8.87 -32.30
CA LYS A 101 -18.04 9.18 -32.40
C LYS A 101 -17.83 10.70 -32.41
N ALA A 102 -16.95 11.19 -31.54
CA ALA A 102 -16.50 12.58 -31.53
C ALA A 102 -15.82 12.95 -32.87
N PRO A 103 -15.97 14.21 -33.35
CA PRO A 103 -15.47 14.61 -34.66
C PRO A 103 -13.94 14.73 -34.64
N VAL A 104 -13.27 13.88 -35.41
CA VAL A 104 -11.88 14.08 -35.84
C VAL A 104 -11.87 15.30 -36.76
N ARG A 105 -11.24 16.40 -36.32
CA ARG A 105 -11.03 17.58 -37.16
C ARG A 105 -10.09 17.21 -38.31
N ARG A 106 -10.64 17.11 -39.52
CA ARG A 106 -9.84 17.03 -40.74
C ARG A 106 -9.20 18.40 -41.00
N PRO A 107 -7.91 18.48 -41.35
CA PRO A 107 -7.27 19.71 -41.78
C PRO A 107 -7.93 20.22 -43.07
N LEU A 108 -8.10 21.54 -43.16
CA LEU A 108 -8.59 22.22 -44.36
C LEU A 108 -7.65 21.92 -45.54
N PRO A 109 -8.13 21.40 -46.68
CA PRO A 109 -7.30 21.13 -47.84
C PRO A 109 -6.82 22.44 -48.48
N GLY A 110 -5.52 22.53 -48.77
CA GLY A 110 -4.97 23.54 -49.69
C GLY A 110 -3.85 24.44 -49.15
N ILE A 111 -3.47 24.36 -47.87
CA ILE A 111 -2.33 25.13 -47.36
C ILE A 111 -1.14 24.17 -47.17
N PRO A 112 -0.05 24.30 -47.97
CA PRO A 112 1.13 23.48 -47.78
C PRO A 112 1.77 23.77 -46.41
N PRO A 113 2.23 22.74 -45.68
CA PRO A 113 2.91 22.96 -44.40
C PRO A 113 4.21 23.75 -44.63
N VAL A 114 4.51 24.65 -43.70
CA VAL A 114 5.75 25.43 -43.71
C VAL A 114 6.73 24.74 -42.79
N THR A 115 7.98 24.56 -43.24
CA THR A 115 9.09 24.11 -42.40
C THR A 115 9.96 25.30 -42.03
N LEU A 116 10.19 25.51 -40.74
CA LEU A 116 11.00 26.62 -40.22
C LEU A 116 11.88 26.13 -39.08
N SER A 117 13.12 26.61 -39.05
CA SER A 117 14.09 26.24 -38.03
C SER A 117 13.89 27.09 -36.77
N VAL A 118 13.53 26.46 -35.66
CA VAL A 118 13.21 27.10 -34.39
C VAL A 118 14.32 26.81 -33.37
N PRO A 119 14.83 27.81 -32.62
CA PRO A 119 15.89 27.60 -31.63
C PRO A 119 15.35 26.95 -30.35
N LEU A 120 15.73 25.71 -30.09
CA LEU A 120 15.48 24.99 -28.83
C LEU A 120 16.65 25.22 -27.86
N LYS A 121 16.38 25.86 -26.73
CA LYS A 121 17.37 26.02 -25.65
C LYS A 121 17.33 24.80 -24.73
N LEU A 122 18.45 24.12 -24.56
CA LEU A 122 18.65 23.01 -23.63
C LEU A 122 19.75 23.41 -22.63
N GLY A 123 19.32 23.93 -21.48
CA GLY A 123 20.24 24.57 -20.54
C GLY A 123 20.93 25.79 -21.15
N GLY A 124 22.27 25.77 -21.22
CA GLY A 124 23.07 26.82 -21.85
C GLY A 124 23.28 26.67 -23.36
N ALA A 125 22.94 25.53 -23.94
CA ALA A 125 23.10 25.27 -25.37
C ALA A 125 21.84 25.65 -26.17
N VAL A 126 22.02 26.10 -27.42
CA VAL A 126 20.93 26.39 -28.35
C VAL A 126 21.05 25.48 -29.57
N ALA A 127 20.11 24.56 -29.75
CA ALA A 127 20.01 23.71 -30.93
C ALA A 127 18.91 24.26 -31.86
N ARG A 128 19.09 24.19 -33.18
CA ARG A 128 18.08 24.63 -34.15
C ARG A 128 17.32 23.42 -34.67
N VAL A 129 16.02 23.33 -34.37
CA VAL A 129 15.18 22.18 -34.73
C VAL A 129 14.23 22.59 -35.85
N PRO A 130 14.17 21.86 -36.99
CA PRO A 130 13.18 22.11 -38.03
C PRO A 130 11.79 21.70 -37.51
N VAL A 131 10.84 22.63 -37.56
CA VAL A 131 9.43 22.40 -37.21
C VAL A 131 8.61 22.55 -38.48
N THR A 132 7.85 21.52 -38.83
CA THR A 132 6.97 21.50 -40.01
C THR A 132 5.52 21.45 -39.53
N GLY A 133 4.71 22.42 -39.97
CA GLY A 133 3.30 22.49 -39.59
C GLY A 133 2.57 23.61 -40.32
N THR A 134 1.34 23.89 -39.89
CA THR A 134 0.63 25.09 -40.34
C THR A 134 1.42 26.35 -39.95
N SER A 135 1.23 27.44 -40.67
CA SER A 135 1.90 28.72 -40.36
C SER A 135 1.63 29.18 -38.92
N GLU A 136 0.48 28.83 -38.35
CA GLU A 136 0.15 29.12 -36.96
C GLU A 136 0.93 28.25 -35.96
N GLU A 137 1.06 26.95 -36.20
CA GLU A 137 1.83 26.02 -35.36
C GLU A 137 3.31 26.36 -35.34
N VAL A 138 3.87 26.67 -36.51
CA VAL A 138 5.26 27.09 -36.67
C VAL A 138 5.52 28.42 -35.96
N ARG A 139 4.61 29.40 -36.10
CA ARG A 139 4.70 30.68 -35.40
C ARG A 139 4.58 30.50 -33.89
N ARG A 140 3.73 29.58 -33.41
CA ARG A 140 3.61 29.24 -31.99
C ARG A 140 4.89 28.62 -31.45
N ALA A 141 5.49 27.67 -32.18
CA ALA A 141 6.77 27.09 -31.82
C ALA A 141 7.89 28.16 -31.77
N GLN A 142 7.92 29.06 -32.75
CA GLN A 142 8.90 30.15 -32.80
C GLN A 142 8.72 31.16 -31.66
N LEU A 143 7.48 31.53 -31.32
CA LEU A 143 7.19 32.41 -30.18
C LEU A 143 7.53 31.75 -28.84
N SER A 144 7.27 30.44 -28.68
CA SER A 144 7.68 29.69 -27.49
C SER A 144 9.20 29.61 -27.33
N ALA A 145 9.95 29.54 -28.44
CA ALA A 145 11.40 29.52 -28.45
C ALA A 145 12.06 30.89 -28.22
N LEU A 146 11.42 31.96 -28.69
CA LEU A 146 11.90 33.34 -28.56
C LEU A 146 11.45 34.02 -27.27
N ALA A 147 10.46 33.44 -26.55
CA ALA A 147 10.06 33.94 -25.26
C ALA A 147 11.30 34.07 -24.36
N PRO A 148 11.63 35.29 -23.87
CA PRO A 148 12.82 35.50 -23.08
C PRO A 148 12.77 34.53 -21.89
N GLY A 149 13.81 33.69 -21.80
CA GLY A 149 13.94 32.74 -20.71
C GLY A 149 13.73 33.49 -19.41
N SER A 150 12.63 33.18 -18.73
CA SER A 150 12.22 33.72 -17.45
C SER A 150 13.26 33.37 -16.38
N ARG A 151 14.42 34.04 -16.42
CA ARG A 151 15.26 34.24 -15.24
C ARG A 151 14.43 35.11 -14.31
N ASP A 152 14.20 34.61 -13.10
CA ASP A 152 13.31 35.14 -12.05
C ASP A 152 11.82 34.75 -12.13
N LYS A 153 11.50 33.55 -12.61
CA LYS A 153 10.45 32.78 -11.93
C LYS A 153 11.14 31.89 -10.90
N PRO A 154 10.80 31.96 -9.60
CA PRO A 154 11.30 30.98 -8.65
C PRO A 154 10.94 29.60 -9.20
N GLU A 155 11.95 28.73 -9.22
CA GLU A 155 11.82 27.34 -9.63
C GLU A 155 10.50 26.78 -9.13
N ARG A 156 9.64 26.32 -10.03
CA ARG A 156 8.62 25.35 -9.62
C ARG A 156 9.40 24.19 -9.02
N PRO A 157 9.19 23.83 -7.74
CA PRO A 157 9.92 22.75 -7.11
C PRO A 157 9.45 21.44 -7.74
N GLY A 158 10.09 21.08 -8.84
CA GLY A 158 10.05 19.76 -9.45
C GLY A 158 10.84 18.79 -8.59
N LYS A 159 10.32 18.50 -7.40
CA LYS A 159 10.57 17.30 -6.61
C LYS A 159 9.34 17.15 -5.72
N ARG A 160 8.48 16.19 -6.05
CA ARG A 160 7.51 15.60 -5.11
C ARG A 160 8.31 14.96 -3.98
N GLY A 161 8.85 15.78 -3.08
CA GLY A 161 9.17 15.31 -1.74
C GLY A 161 7.82 14.97 -1.14
N ALA A 162 7.53 13.68 -0.97
CA ALA A 162 6.42 13.27 -0.13
C ALA A 162 6.51 14.08 1.17
N PRO A 163 5.40 14.69 1.64
CA PRO A 163 5.40 15.47 2.88
C PRO A 163 6.02 14.60 3.97
N ARG A 164 7.18 15.03 4.48
CA ARG A 164 8.08 14.14 5.24
C ARG A 164 7.52 13.72 6.60
N ASP A 165 6.49 14.37 7.12
CA ASP A 165 5.96 14.07 8.45
C ASP A 165 4.41 14.18 8.57
N GLY A 166 3.69 14.42 7.47
CA GLY A 166 2.24 14.67 7.50
C GLY A 166 1.46 13.75 6.57
N SER A 167 0.37 13.15 7.07
CA SER A 167 -0.55 12.40 6.21
C SER A 167 -1.10 13.32 5.11
N VAL A 168 -1.10 12.84 3.86
CA VAL A 168 -1.72 13.49 2.70
C VAL A 168 -3.14 13.95 3.02
N LEU A 169 -3.92 13.13 3.73
CA LEU A 169 -5.30 13.46 4.09
C LEU A 169 -5.41 14.61 5.10
N ALA A 170 -4.45 14.77 6.01
CA ALA A 170 -4.44 15.89 6.95
C ALA A 170 -4.20 17.23 6.23
N LEU A 171 -3.35 17.22 5.18
CA LEU A 171 -3.15 18.39 4.32
C LEU A 171 -4.41 18.69 3.49
N VAL A 172 -5.01 17.66 2.89
CA VAL A 172 -6.27 17.77 2.14
C VAL A 172 -7.38 18.33 3.02
N GLU A 173 -7.53 17.86 4.25
CA GLU A 173 -8.49 18.39 5.22
C GLU A 173 -8.28 19.89 5.41
N ARG A 174 -7.05 20.29 5.79
CA ARG A 174 -6.76 21.68 6.13
C ARG A 174 -6.98 22.63 4.95
N ARG A 175 -6.52 22.26 3.75
CA ARG A 175 -6.73 23.07 2.53
C ARG A 175 -8.22 23.12 2.15
N SER A 176 -8.94 22.00 2.25
CA SER A 176 -10.38 21.95 1.96
C SER A 176 -11.20 22.83 2.93
N ARG A 177 -10.91 22.80 4.24
CA ARG A 177 -11.55 23.71 5.22
C ARG A 177 -11.31 25.18 4.88
N LEU A 178 -10.08 25.54 4.52
CA LEU A 178 -9.73 26.92 4.16
C LEU A 178 -10.47 27.37 2.88
N LYS A 179 -10.58 26.48 1.88
CA LYS A 179 -11.34 26.74 0.65
C LYS A 179 -12.84 26.89 0.92
N ALA A 180 -13.43 26.05 1.77
CA ALA A 180 -14.82 26.21 2.22
C ALA A 180 -15.05 27.58 2.88
N ALA A 181 -14.20 27.93 3.85
CA ALA A 181 -14.28 29.20 4.57
C ALA A 181 -14.10 30.40 3.62
N SER A 182 -13.25 30.29 2.61
CA SER A 182 -13.06 31.35 1.61
C SER A 182 -14.33 31.62 0.78
N CYS A 183 -15.07 30.57 0.43
CA CYS A 183 -16.34 30.69 -0.28
C CYS A 183 -17.39 31.42 0.57
N VAL A 184 -17.48 31.07 1.87
CA VAL A 184 -18.39 31.71 2.82
C VAL A 184 -18.03 33.19 3.03
N LEU A 185 -16.75 33.49 3.24
CA LEU A 185 -16.26 34.85 3.42
C LEU A 185 -16.47 35.73 2.18
N PHE A 186 -16.37 35.13 0.99
CA PHE A 186 -16.70 35.83 -0.25
C PHE A 186 -18.18 36.22 -0.34
N LEU A 187 -19.10 35.33 0.07
CA LEU A 187 -20.53 35.65 0.16
C LEU A 187 -20.81 36.74 1.22
N GLU A 188 -20.12 36.69 2.35
CA GLU A 188 -20.18 37.74 3.38
C GLU A 188 -19.78 39.11 2.80
N LYS A 189 -18.67 39.16 2.06
CA LYS A 189 -18.22 40.38 1.34
C LYS A 189 -19.30 40.94 0.42
N GLN A 190 -20.02 40.09 -0.30
CA GLN A 190 -21.09 40.54 -1.20
C GLN A 190 -22.27 41.17 -0.44
N ARG A 191 -22.61 40.64 0.74
CA ARG A 191 -23.72 41.14 1.56
C ARG A 191 -23.44 42.48 2.22
N VAL A 192 -22.19 42.74 2.62
CA VAL A 192 -21.77 44.00 3.25
C VAL A 192 -21.38 45.07 2.23
N ALA A 193 -21.57 44.82 0.93
CA ALA A 193 -21.25 45.78 -0.11
C ALA A 193 -22.07 47.07 0.08
N GLY A 194 -21.37 48.17 0.37
CA GLY A 194 -21.97 49.47 0.66
C GLY A 194 -21.70 49.98 2.08
N ASP A 195 -21.37 49.09 3.02
CA ASP A 195 -20.88 49.44 4.35
C ASP A 195 -19.35 49.46 4.36
N ILE A 196 -18.77 50.65 4.52
CA ILE A 196 -17.31 50.87 4.45
C ILE A 196 -16.58 50.14 5.58
N ASP A 197 -17.09 50.22 6.81
CA ASP A 197 -16.42 49.64 7.99
C ASP A 197 -16.52 48.11 7.95
N ALA A 198 -17.71 47.56 7.67
CA ALA A 198 -17.89 46.11 7.53
C ALA A 198 -17.08 45.54 6.36
N THR A 199 -16.98 46.28 5.24
CA THR A 199 -16.15 45.87 4.09
C THR A 199 -14.67 45.84 4.48
N ARG A 200 -14.17 46.82 5.25
CA ARG A 200 -12.78 46.84 5.72
C ARG A 200 -12.45 45.60 6.56
N ASP A 201 -13.34 45.22 7.46
CA ASP A 201 -13.15 44.09 8.36
C ASP A 201 -13.13 42.75 7.60
N VAL A 202 -14.04 42.58 6.63
CA VAL A 202 -14.05 41.40 5.75
C VAL A 202 -12.76 41.32 4.92
N LEU A 203 -12.28 42.45 4.38
CA LEU A 203 -11.01 42.48 3.63
C LEU A 203 -9.80 42.12 4.50
N ALA A 204 -9.78 42.53 5.77
CA ALA A 204 -8.74 42.15 6.71
C ALA A 204 -8.72 40.63 6.93
N ARG A 205 -9.89 40.01 7.17
CA ARG A 205 -10.04 38.54 7.29
C ARG A 205 -9.64 37.81 6.01
N MET A 206 -9.98 38.34 4.83
CA MET A 206 -9.56 37.76 3.54
C MET A 206 -8.03 37.76 3.40
N ASN A 207 -7.37 38.86 3.77
CA ASN A 207 -5.91 38.96 3.72
C ASN A 207 -5.23 37.97 4.69
N GLN A 208 -5.79 37.78 5.88
CA GLN A 208 -5.32 36.76 6.83
C GLN A 208 -5.45 35.35 6.23
N MET A 209 -6.59 35.04 5.61
CA MET A 209 -6.82 33.74 4.98
C MET A 209 -5.88 33.49 3.78
N ILE A 210 -5.57 34.53 3.00
CA ILE A 210 -4.56 34.44 1.92
C ILE A 210 -3.17 34.16 2.50
N ALA A 211 -2.81 34.80 3.61
CA ALA A 211 -1.53 34.53 4.28
C ALA A 211 -1.46 33.08 4.79
N GLU A 212 -2.54 32.56 5.37
CA GLU A 212 -2.63 31.15 5.76
C GLU A 212 -2.52 30.22 4.55
N ALA A 213 -3.24 30.47 3.46
CA ALA A 213 -3.17 29.64 2.26
C ALA A 213 -1.76 29.61 1.67
N LYS A 214 -1.03 30.73 1.68
CA LYS A 214 0.38 30.80 1.25
C LYS A 214 1.32 29.99 2.14
N SER A 215 0.96 29.74 3.40
CA SER A 215 1.74 28.88 4.30
C SER A 215 1.52 27.38 4.03
N LEU A 216 0.48 27.04 3.25
CA LEU A 216 0.15 25.67 2.89
C LEU A 216 0.63 25.35 1.47
N PRO A 217 1.24 24.17 1.24
CA PRO A 217 1.67 23.78 -0.09
C PRO A 217 0.48 23.65 -1.05
N GLU A 218 0.58 24.29 -2.20
CA GLU A 218 -0.40 24.22 -3.30
C GLU A 218 -1.84 24.60 -2.91
N CYS A 219 -2.03 25.43 -1.87
CA CYS A 219 -3.35 25.91 -1.47
C CYS A 219 -3.73 27.20 -2.23
N PHE A 220 -4.58 27.06 -3.24
CA PHE A 220 -5.09 28.20 -4.02
C PHE A 220 -6.54 28.53 -3.66
N LEU A 221 -6.77 29.73 -3.10
CA LEU A 221 -8.10 30.27 -2.80
C LEU A 221 -8.71 30.93 -4.04
N TRP A 222 -9.13 30.10 -4.98
CA TRP A 222 -9.60 30.52 -6.30
C TRP A 222 -10.75 31.55 -6.26
N VAL A 223 -11.61 31.51 -5.24
CA VAL A 223 -12.75 32.44 -5.10
C VAL A 223 -12.29 33.89 -4.86
N PHE A 224 -11.05 34.10 -4.39
CA PHE A 224 -10.47 35.44 -4.22
C PHE A 224 -9.74 35.94 -5.47
N TRP A 225 -9.73 35.18 -6.56
CA TRP A 225 -9.06 35.57 -7.80
C TRP A 225 -9.80 36.73 -8.48
N ARG A 226 -9.15 37.89 -8.59
CA ARG A 226 -9.81 39.14 -9.04
C ARG A 226 -10.15 39.17 -10.53
N GLU A 227 -9.43 38.40 -11.36
CA GLU A 227 -9.60 38.46 -12.82
C GLU A 227 -10.78 37.61 -13.33
N ARG A 228 -11.45 36.88 -12.43
CA ARG A 228 -12.54 35.97 -12.77
C ARG A 228 -13.71 36.20 -11.84
N LEU A 229 -14.90 36.26 -12.42
CA LEU A 229 -16.11 36.29 -11.62
C LEU A 229 -16.35 34.89 -11.03
N PRO A 230 -16.65 34.78 -9.73
CA PRO A 230 -17.12 33.53 -9.15
C PRO A 230 -18.51 33.17 -9.68
N PRO A 231 -18.93 31.91 -9.51
CA PRO A 231 -20.29 31.50 -9.85
C PRO A 231 -21.32 32.23 -8.98
N ASP A 232 -22.60 32.01 -9.28
CA ASP A 232 -23.71 32.57 -8.50
C ASP A 232 -23.68 32.10 -7.03
N GLU A 233 -24.42 32.82 -6.18
CA GLU A 233 -24.47 32.61 -4.75
C GLU A 233 -24.89 31.17 -4.36
N ALA A 234 -25.86 30.58 -5.04
CA ALA A 234 -26.35 29.24 -4.73
C ALA A 234 -25.29 28.19 -5.07
N THR A 235 -24.65 28.32 -6.25
CA THR A 235 -23.54 27.47 -6.66
C THR A 235 -22.35 27.60 -5.70
N LEU A 236 -22.02 28.82 -5.25
CA LEU A 236 -20.89 29.03 -4.33
C LEU A 236 -21.14 28.42 -2.94
N ARG A 237 -22.37 28.47 -2.43
CA ARG A 237 -22.76 27.75 -1.20
C ARG A 237 -22.64 26.24 -1.35
N GLN A 238 -23.08 25.70 -2.48
CA GLN A 238 -22.97 24.28 -2.76
C GLN A 238 -21.51 23.83 -2.80
N ILE A 239 -20.62 24.61 -3.43
CA ILE A 239 -19.18 24.34 -3.45
C ILE A 239 -18.59 24.41 -2.04
N ALA A 240 -18.97 25.40 -1.23
CA ALA A 240 -18.52 25.50 0.17
C ALA A 240 -18.90 24.25 0.98
N ALA A 241 -20.14 23.77 0.85
CA ALA A 241 -20.62 22.55 1.50
C ALA A 241 -19.87 21.30 1.01
N CYS A 242 -19.54 21.21 -0.27
CA CYS A 242 -18.74 20.09 -0.81
C CYS A 242 -17.31 20.09 -0.23
N TYR A 243 -16.66 21.25 -0.12
CA TYR A 243 -15.35 21.34 0.51
C TYR A 243 -15.39 20.97 2.00
N GLU A 244 -16.44 21.37 2.72
CA GLU A 244 -16.62 20.99 4.12
C GLU A 244 -16.81 19.47 4.28
N ALA A 245 -17.67 18.85 3.46
CA ALA A 245 -17.85 17.41 3.43
C ALA A 245 -16.57 16.66 3.07
N HIS A 246 -15.81 17.17 2.10
CA HIS A 246 -14.52 16.61 1.71
C HIS A 246 -13.51 16.65 2.87
N ALA A 247 -13.45 17.78 3.58
CA ALA A 247 -12.58 17.93 4.74
C ALA A 247 -12.97 16.96 5.88
N GLU A 248 -14.25 16.89 6.25
CA GLU A 248 -14.73 15.99 7.31
C GLU A 248 -14.51 14.52 6.95
N ALA A 249 -14.74 14.13 5.69
CA ALA A 249 -14.47 12.78 5.24
C ALA A 249 -12.98 12.43 5.27
N ALA A 250 -12.11 13.35 4.84
CA ALA A 250 -10.65 13.16 4.91
C ALA A 250 -10.18 13.01 6.38
N ALA A 251 -10.70 13.84 7.29
CA ALA A 251 -10.42 13.77 8.73
C ALA A 251 -10.91 12.45 9.34
N LEU A 252 -12.10 11.98 8.94
CA LEU A 252 -12.65 10.69 9.36
C LEU A 252 -11.75 9.54 8.90
N VAL A 253 -11.39 9.49 7.61
CA VAL A 253 -10.54 8.43 7.09
C VAL A 253 -9.18 8.42 7.79
N GLN A 254 -8.59 9.60 8.02
CA GLN A 254 -7.35 9.71 8.78
C GLN A 254 -7.46 9.09 10.18
N ARG A 255 -8.53 9.39 10.92
CA ARG A 255 -8.76 8.83 12.25
C ARG A 255 -8.93 7.32 12.22
N VAL A 256 -9.68 6.79 11.25
CA VAL A 256 -9.89 5.34 11.10
C VAL A 256 -8.58 4.63 10.81
N VAL A 257 -7.82 5.12 9.82
CA VAL A 257 -6.55 4.52 9.41
C VAL A 257 -5.46 4.62 10.48
N SER A 258 -5.46 5.68 11.30
CA SER A 258 -4.48 5.88 12.37
C SER A 258 -4.87 5.24 13.72
N SER A 259 -5.94 4.45 13.78
CA SER A 259 -6.31 3.74 15.02
C SER A 259 -5.23 2.74 15.43
N SER A 260 -4.78 2.80 16.69
CA SER A 260 -3.70 1.97 17.24
C SER A 260 -4.00 0.47 17.21
N ASP A 261 -5.28 0.11 17.34
CA ASP A 261 -5.73 -1.28 17.41
C ASP A 261 -5.97 -1.87 16.01
N GLY A 262 -5.65 -1.09 14.97
CA GLY A 262 -6.04 -1.36 13.59
C GLY A 262 -7.53 -1.09 13.38
N PRO A 263 -7.94 -0.47 12.26
CA PRO A 263 -9.35 -0.34 11.95
C PRO A 263 -9.97 -1.71 11.65
N ALA A 264 -11.22 -1.90 12.06
CA ALA A 264 -12.00 -3.01 11.55
C ALA A 264 -12.15 -2.85 10.02
N PRO A 265 -12.05 -3.93 9.20
CA PRO A 265 -12.21 -3.82 7.75
C PRO A 265 -13.55 -3.17 7.32
N THR A 266 -14.59 -3.34 8.14
CA THR A 266 -15.88 -2.69 7.94
C THR A 266 -15.81 -1.17 8.11
N ASP A 267 -15.03 -0.69 9.06
CA ASP A 267 -14.90 0.74 9.34
C ASP A 267 -14.14 1.45 8.22
N GLU A 268 -13.09 0.82 7.70
CA GLU A 268 -12.35 1.32 6.53
C GLU A 268 -13.26 1.43 5.31
N GLY A 269 -14.04 0.38 5.01
CA GLY A 269 -14.94 0.36 3.87
C GLY A 269 -15.97 1.49 3.91
N VAL A 270 -16.57 1.73 5.08
CA VAL A 270 -17.54 2.83 5.26
C VAL A 270 -16.85 4.19 5.10
N ALA A 271 -15.71 4.41 5.77
CA ALA A 271 -14.98 5.68 5.70
C ALA A 271 -14.49 5.98 4.27
N PHE A 272 -13.96 4.99 3.56
CA PHE A 272 -13.52 5.10 2.17
C PHE A 272 -14.69 5.42 1.23
N GLN A 273 -15.84 4.79 1.43
CA GLN A 273 -17.04 5.08 0.64
C GLN A 273 -17.54 6.51 0.85
N LEU A 274 -17.50 7.02 2.09
CA LEU A 274 -17.88 8.41 2.41
C LEU A 274 -16.91 9.42 1.80
N LEU A 275 -15.59 9.15 1.83
CA LEU A 275 -14.60 9.99 1.16
C LEU A 275 -14.76 9.99 -0.35
N ALA A 276 -15.04 8.83 -0.97
CA ALA A 276 -15.31 8.74 -2.41
C ALA A 276 -16.51 9.59 -2.82
N GLU A 277 -17.61 9.51 -2.07
CA GLU A 277 -18.84 10.28 -2.31
C GLU A 277 -18.58 11.80 -2.18
N ALA A 278 -17.91 12.24 -1.10
CA ALA A 278 -17.57 13.64 -0.89
C ALA A 278 -16.62 14.19 -1.98
N ASN A 279 -15.59 13.42 -2.33
CA ASN A 279 -14.62 13.76 -3.37
C ASN A 279 -15.28 13.87 -4.75
N SER A 280 -16.17 12.93 -5.09
CA SER A 280 -16.90 12.99 -6.36
C SER A 280 -17.86 14.17 -6.42
N ALA A 281 -18.56 14.49 -5.32
CA ALA A 281 -19.48 15.63 -5.28
C ALA A 281 -18.72 16.95 -5.43
N LEU A 282 -17.55 17.08 -4.78
CA LEU A 282 -16.67 18.22 -4.95
C LEU A 282 -16.24 18.39 -6.41
N ARG A 283 -15.83 17.31 -7.08
CA ARG A 283 -15.48 17.34 -8.52
C ARG A 283 -16.63 17.88 -9.38
N VAL A 284 -17.85 17.40 -9.15
CA VAL A 284 -19.04 17.85 -9.89
C VAL A 284 -19.36 19.31 -9.59
N ALA A 285 -19.30 19.74 -8.33
CA ALA A 285 -19.52 21.13 -7.95
C ALA A 285 -18.50 22.08 -8.58
N MET A 286 -17.22 21.68 -8.59
CA MET A 286 -16.12 22.47 -9.16
C MET A 286 -16.20 22.61 -10.69
N SER A 287 -16.85 21.67 -11.38
CA SER A 287 -17.09 21.76 -12.83
C SER A 287 -17.95 22.97 -13.25
N LYS A 288 -18.67 23.58 -12.30
CA LYS A 288 -19.47 24.80 -12.51
C LYS A 288 -18.65 26.09 -12.39
N THR A 289 -17.34 25.98 -12.13
CA THR A 289 -16.43 27.11 -11.99
C THR A 289 -15.67 27.36 -13.29
N TRP A 290 -14.90 28.45 -13.34
CA TRP A 290 -14.01 28.75 -14.47
C TRP A 290 -12.70 27.94 -14.46
N LEU A 291 -12.45 27.15 -13.41
CA LEU A 291 -11.25 26.32 -13.30
C LEU A 291 -11.34 25.18 -14.32
N ARG A 292 -10.32 25.08 -15.19
CA ARG A 292 -10.23 24.04 -16.22
C ARG A 292 -9.50 22.79 -15.76
N SER A 293 -8.67 22.93 -14.74
CA SER A 293 -7.95 21.83 -14.11
C SER A 293 -8.72 21.34 -12.90
N ASP A 294 -8.58 20.05 -12.60
CA ASP A 294 -9.08 19.47 -11.36
C ASP A 294 -8.51 20.21 -10.15
N ASP A 295 -9.28 20.25 -9.08
CA ASP A 295 -8.81 20.79 -7.81
C ASP A 295 -7.71 19.89 -7.22
N PRO A 296 -6.56 20.43 -6.78
CA PRO A 296 -5.48 19.61 -6.25
C PRO A 296 -5.88 18.71 -5.07
N ASP A 297 -6.73 19.21 -4.16
CA ASP A 297 -7.17 18.41 -3.00
C ASP A 297 -8.05 17.24 -3.42
N GLN A 298 -8.94 17.48 -4.38
CA GLN A 298 -9.81 16.47 -4.97
C GLN A 298 -8.98 15.38 -5.67
N LEU A 299 -7.98 15.77 -6.48
CA LEU A 299 -7.11 14.83 -7.17
C LEU A 299 -6.23 14.02 -6.21
N GLU A 300 -5.63 14.67 -5.22
CA GLU A 300 -4.79 14.00 -4.21
C GLU A 300 -5.58 12.99 -3.39
N ALA A 301 -6.79 13.35 -2.92
CA ALA A 301 -7.67 12.43 -2.20
C ALA A 301 -8.08 11.23 -3.07
N HIS A 302 -8.41 11.45 -4.35
CA HIS A 302 -8.73 10.37 -5.28
C HIS A 302 -7.57 9.39 -5.48
N LEU A 303 -6.36 9.91 -5.71
CA LEU A 303 -5.17 9.08 -5.92
C LEU A 303 -4.79 8.31 -4.66
N TRP A 304 -4.86 8.97 -3.49
CA TRP A 304 -4.66 8.32 -2.21
C TRP A 304 -5.66 7.18 -2.00
N LEU A 305 -6.95 7.43 -2.25
CA LEU A 305 -8.01 6.45 -2.05
C LEU A 305 -7.85 5.24 -2.98
N ARG A 306 -7.47 5.47 -4.24
CA ARG A 306 -7.17 4.40 -5.20
C ARG A 306 -5.99 3.53 -4.76
N GLN A 307 -4.94 4.14 -4.23
CA GLN A 307 -3.78 3.40 -3.73
C GLN A 307 -4.14 2.56 -2.49
N GLU A 308 -4.84 3.15 -1.52
CA GLU A 308 -5.17 2.47 -0.26
C GLU A 308 -6.21 1.37 -0.42
N THR A 309 -7.23 1.58 -1.27
CA THR A 309 -8.21 0.53 -1.60
C THR A 309 -7.54 -0.68 -2.26
N ALA A 310 -6.59 -0.46 -3.17
CA ALA A 310 -5.81 -1.53 -3.79
C ALA A 310 -4.90 -2.24 -2.78
N ARG A 311 -4.19 -1.48 -1.92
CA ARG A 311 -3.26 -2.03 -0.93
C ARG A 311 -3.95 -2.88 0.14
N ARG A 312 -5.15 -2.47 0.57
CA ARG A 312 -5.89 -3.12 1.67
C ARG A 312 -6.95 -4.12 1.20
N GLY A 313 -7.21 -4.19 -0.11
CA GLY A 313 -8.27 -5.04 -0.65
C GLY A 313 -9.68 -4.57 -0.27
N VAL A 314 -9.86 -3.26 -0.07
CA VAL A 314 -11.16 -2.67 0.31
C VAL A 314 -11.88 -2.18 -0.94
N PHE A 315 -13.07 -2.73 -1.22
CA PHE A 315 -13.87 -2.37 -2.39
C PHE A 315 -14.80 -1.18 -2.09
N VAL A 316 -14.62 -0.07 -2.80
CA VAL A 316 -15.52 1.09 -2.80
C VAL A 316 -16.52 0.92 -3.95
N ARG A 317 -17.81 0.82 -3.61
CA ARG A 317 -18.87 0.41 -4.57
C ARG A 317 -19.22 1.49 -5.59
N ARG A 318 -19.15 2.75 -5.19
CA ARG A 318 -19.63 3.91 -5.97
C ARG A 318 -18.69 5.10 -5.89
N HIS A 319 -18.81 6.02 -6.84
CA HIS A 319 -18.20 7.35 -6.86
C HIS A 319 -16.68 7.41 -7.09
N MET A 320 -16.07 6.26 -7.42
CA MET A 320 -14.68 6.19 -7.84
C MET A 320 -14.50 6.43 -9.35
N ALA A 321 -15.55 6.24 -10.15
CA ALA A 321 -15.50 6.38 -11.60
C ALA A 321 -16.00 7.75 -12.08
N ALA A 322 -15.50 8.21 -13.23
CA ALA A 322 -15.84 9.52 -13.78
C ALA A 322 -17.33 9.64 -14.16
N ASP A 323 -17.94 8.52 -14.56
CA ASP A 323 -19.33 8.32 -15.01
C ASP A 323 -20.30 7.91 -13.89
N ASP A 324 -19.83 7.74 -12.65
CA ASP A 324 -20.67 7.55 -11.45
C ASP A 324 -20.58 8.76 -10.49
N PRO A 325 -20.95 9.97 -10.92
CA PRO A 325 -20.83 11.17 -10.09
C PRO A 325 -21.79 11.14 -8.89
N ALA A 326 -21.29 11.58 -7.72
CA ALA A 326 -22.15 11.95 -6.60
C ALA A 326 -22.85 13.30 -6.85
N ASP A 327 -24.07 13.48 -6.32
CA ASP A 327 -24.85 14.70 -6.44
C ASP A 327 -24.44 15.75 -5.39
N PRO A 328 -23.93 16.93 -5.79
CA PRO A 328 -23.62 18.02 -4.87
C PRO A 328 -24.81 18.57 -4.07
N ALA A 329 -26.06 18.31 -4.46
CA ALA A 329 -27.22 18.74 -3.67
C ALA A 329 -27.43 17.88 -2.40
N GLY A 330 -26.91 16.65 -2.37
CA GLY A 330 -27.02 15.72 -1.24
C GLY A 330 -26.01 15.94 -0.10
N MET A 331 -25.24 17.03 -0.11
CA MET A 331 -24.18 17.28 0.88
C MET A 331 -24.66 17.36 2.34
N PRO A 332 -25.83 17.96 2.66
CA PRO A 332 -26.31 17.95 4.05
C PRO A 332 -26.50 16.52 4.60
N GLN A 333 -27.06 15.61 3.81
CA GLN A 333 -27.27 14.22 4.20
C GLN A 333 -25.95 13.45 4.29
N LEU A 334 -25.01 13.70 3.38
CA LEU A 334 -23.67 13.11 3.44
C LEU A 334 -22.93 13.56 4.71
N MET A 335 -22.99 14.84 5.06
CA MET A 335 -22.39 15.39 6.28
C MET A 335 -22.96 14.74 7.54
N GLU A 336 -24.28 14.53 7.60
CA GLU A 336 -24.90 13.83 8.72
C GLU A 336 -24.39 12.40 8.83
N ARG A 337 -24.31 11.66 7.71
CA ARG A 337 -23.75 10.30 7.67
C ARG A 337 -22.28 10.27 8.12
N ILE A 338 -21.46 11.24 7.71
CA ILE A 338 -20.06 11.35 8.13
C ILE A 338 -19.97 11.56 9.65
N ARG A 339 -20.76 12.48 10.20
CA ARG A 339 -20.77 12.81 11.63
C ARG A 339 -21.28 11.67 12.49
N GLN A 340 -22.37 11.04 12.07
CA GLN A 340 -22.93 9.87 12.74
C GLN A 340 -21.89 8.75 12.81
N PHE A 341 -21.30 8.37 11.67
CA PHE A 341 -20.30 7.32 11.65
C PHE A 341 -19.04 7.70 12.46
N ALA A 342 -18.61 8.96 12.40
CA ALA A 342 -17.51 9.47 13.22
C ALA A 342 -17.76 9.36 14.72
N ALA A 343 -18.99 9.64 15.17
CA ALA A 343 -19.39 9.50 16.57
C ALA A 343 -19.39 8.03 16.98
N GLU A 344 -20.06 7.17 16.20
CA GLU A 344 -20.13 5.72 16.47
C GLU A 344 -18.74 5.07 16.51
N PHE A 345 -17.86 5.45 15.57
CA PHE A 345 -16.47 4.98 15.53
C PHE A 345 -15.69 5.46 16.76
N SER A 346 -15.80 6.73 17.14
CA SER A 346 -15.10 7.27 18.32
C SER A 346 -15.57 6.60 19.61
N GLU A 347 -16.87 6.33 19.74
CA GLU A 347 -17.43 5.59 20.86
C GLU A 347 -16.92 4.15 20.91
N ARG A 348 -16.81 3.46 19.77
CA ARG A 348 -16.20 2.11 19.70
C ARG A 348 -14.75 2.14 20.14
N VAL A 349 -13.93 3.00 19.55
CA VAL A 349 -12.50 3.13 19.90
C VAL A 349 -12.31 3.49 21.38
N GLN A 350 -13.15 4.38 21.92
CA GLN A 350 -13.09 4.73 23.34
C GLN A 350 -13.45 3.54 24.23
N ARG A 351 -14.51 2.79 23.89
CA ARG A 351 -14.87 1.56 24.60
C ARG A 351 -13.74 0.53 24.57
N ASP A 352 -13.13 0.29 23.41
CA ASP A 352 -12.05 -0.68 23.26
C ASP A 352 -10.79 -0.27 24.05
N ARG A 353 -10.44 1.02 24.06
CA ARG A 353 -9.36 1.56 24.88
C ARG A 353 -9.63 1.39 26.37
N GLU A 354 -10.84 1.68 26.81
CA GLU A 354 -11.24 1.53 28.21
C GLU A 354 -11.27 0.06 28.65
N THR A 355 -11.73 -0.83 27.76
CA THR A 355 -11.66 -2.28 27.96
C THR A 355 -10.22 -2.75 28.10
N THR A 356 -9.35 -2.37 27.17
CA THR A 356 -7.93 -2.73 27.18
C THR A 356 -7.22 -2.20 28.42
N LYS A 357 -7.53 -0.98 28.84
CA LYS A 357 -7.00 -0.38 30.08
C LYS A 357 -7.47 -1.15 31.32
N GLY A 358 -8.75 -1.52 31.38
CA GLY A 358 -9.29 -2.32 32.47
C GLY A 358 -8.65 -3.71 32.56
N LEU A 359 -8.52 -4.41 31.44
CA LEU A 359 -7.86 -5.72 31.37
C LEU A 359 -6.39 -5.62 31.78
N SER A 360 -5.68 -4.60 31.30
CA SER A 360 -4.28 -4.36 31.67
C SER A 360 -4.12 -4.06 33.16
N GLN A 361 -5.07 -3.34 33.76
CA GLN A 361 -5.09 -3.06 35.19
C GLN A 361 -5.31 -4.34 36.02
N VAL A 362 -6.24 -5.21 35.58
CA VAL A 362 -6.46 -6.53 36.21
C VAL A 362 -5.17 -7.36 36.13
N ALA A 363 -4.57 -7.51 34.95
CA ALA A 363 -3.35 -8.28 34.76
C ALA A 363 -2.13 -7.72 35.51
N TYR A 364 -2.05 -6.40 35.65
CA TYR A 364 -1.02 -5.75 36.45
C TYR A 364 -1.15 -6.12 37.93
N HIS A 365 -2.33 -5.94 38.51
CA HIS A 365 -2.54 -6.22 39.94
C HIS A 365 -2.49 -7.71 40.25
N ALA A 366 -2.98 -8.57 39.35
CA ALA A 366 -2.84 -10.01 39.48
C ALA A 366 -1.37 -10.46 39.58
N ARG A 367 -0.49 -9.91 38.73
CA ARG A 367 0.95 -10.17 38.81
C ARG A 367 1.60 -9.63 40.09
N HIS A 368 1.09 -8.54 40.63
CA HIS A 368 1.56 -8.01 41.91
C HIS A 368 1.16 -8.91 43.08
N ILE A 369 -0.08 -9.41 43.12
CA ILE A 369 -0.55 -10.33 44.16
C ILE A 369 0.35 -11.56 44.28
N GLN A 370 0.85 -12.09 43.16
CA GLN A 370 1.76 -13.23 43.15
C GLN A 370 3.12 -12.97 43.84
N ARG A 371 3.48 -11.70 44.04
CA ARG A 371 4.76 -11.28 44.65
C ARG A 371 4.58 -10.63 46.02
N THR A 372 3.36 -10.27 46.39
CA THR A 372 3.03 -9.57 47.62
C THR A 372 2.59 -10.58 48.68
N PRO A 373 3.05 -10.46 49.94
CA PRO A 373 2.56 -11.31 51.03
C PRO A 373 1.03 -11.23 51.16
N PRO A 374 0.33 -12.33 51.51
CA PRO A 374 -1.14 -12.34 51.56
C PRO A 374 -1.77 -11.22 52.40
N ALA A 375 -1.14 -10.86 53.53
CA ALA A 375 -1.61 -9.79 54.41
C ALA A 375 -1.60 -8.39 53.77
N GLU A 376 -0.83 -8.19 52.70
CA GLU A 376 -0.69 -6.92 51.98
C GLU A 376 -1.37 -6.95 50.60
N ALA A 377 -2.00 -8.07 50.21
CA ALA A 377 -2.59 -8.26 48.90
C ALA A 377 -3.99 -7.64 48.75
N GLU A 378 -4.68 -7.36 49.85
CA GLU A 378 -6.06 -6.84 49.85
C GLU A 378 -6.26 -5.56 48.99
N PRO A 379 -5.38 -4.53 49.05
CA PRO A 379 -5.52 -3.35 48.20
C PRO A 379 -5.46 -3.68 46.69
N HIS A 380 -4.71 -4.71 46.29
CA HIS A 380 -4.67 -5.15 44.89
C HIS A 380 -5.98 -5.82 44.47
N TRP A 381 -6.57 -6.64 45.36
CA TRP A 381 -7.89 -7.23 45.13
C TRP A 381 -8.99 -6.17 44.99
N GLN A 382 -8.97 -5.13 45.82
CA GLN A 382 -9.89 -3.99 45.68
C GLN A 382 -9.73 -3.25 44.34
N LYS A 383 -8.50 -3.09 43.85
CA LYS A 383 -8.24 -2.50 42.52
C LYS A 383 -8.74 -3.39 41.38
N ILE A 384 -8.59 -4.71 41.50
CA ILE A 384 -9.14 -5.68 40.54
C ILE A 384 -10.67 -5.59 40.54
N ALA A 385 -11.31 -5.65 41.71
CA ALA A 385 -12.77 -5.52 41.84
C ALA A 385 -13.29 -4.25 41.18
N GLY A 386 -12.68 -3.09 41.49
CA GLY A 386 -13.05 -1.83 40.86
C GLY A 386 -12.85 -1.80 39.34
N ALA A 387 -11.81 -2.47 38.82
CA ALA A 387 -11.60 -2.59 37.38
C ALA A 387 -12.65 -3.51 36.72
N VAL A 388 -12.97 -4.64 37.35
CA VAL A 388 -14.01 -5.58 36.89
C VAL A 388 -15.38 -4.92 36.87
N SER A 389 -15.76 -4.17 37.91
CA SER A 389 -17.05 -3.45 37.93
C SER A 389 -17.16 -2.43 36.80
N ARG A 390 -16.10 -1.63 36.54
CA ARG A 390 -16.07 -0.68 35.40
C ARG A 390 -16.13 -1.36 34.03
N LEU A 391 -15.71 -2.62 33.94
CA LEU A 391 -15.81 -3.40 32.71
C LEU A 391 -17.20 -4.03 32.57
N ALA A 392 -17.80 -4.47 33.67
CA ALA A 392 -19.17 -4.99 33.71
C ALA A 392 -20.20 -3.92 33.32
N GLU A 393 -20.05 -2.67 33.78
CA GLU A 393 -20.87 -1.53 33.38
C GLU A 393 -20.81 -1.26 31.86
N ARG A 394 -19.73 -1.68 31.19
CA ARG A 394 -19.54 -1.59 29.74
C ARG A 394 -19.98 -2.85 28.98
N GLY A 395 -20.66 -3.77 29.66
CA GLY A 395 -21.17 -5.01 29.06
C GLY A 395 -20.14 -6.13 28.96
N LEU A 396 -18.99 -6.04 29.63
CA LEU A 396 -18.02 -7.13 29.74
C LEU A 396 -18.33 -7.97 30.99
N PRO A 397 -19.02 -9.12 30.88
CA PRO A 397 -19.40 -9.88 32.06
C PRO A 397 -18.15 -10.38 32.81
N ALA A 398 -18.27 -10.57 34.13
CA ALA A 398 -17.19 -11.13 34.95
C ALA A 398 -16.75 -12.54 34.51
N SER A 399 -17.53 -13.20 33.64
CA SER A 399 -17.19 -14.47 33.01
C SER A 399 -16.52 -14.35 31.64
N ASP A 400 -16.19 -13.15 31.17
CA ASP A 400 -15.48 -12.98 29.91
C ASP A 400 -14.08 -13.63 30.01
N ARG A 401 -13.76 -14.46 29.03
CA ARG A 401 -12.50 -15.21 28.99
C ARG A 401 -11.28 -14.31 29.11
N ARG A 402 -11.30 -13.09 28.57
CA ARG A 402 -10.18 -12.14 28.64
C ARG A 402 -9.94 -11.67 30.07
N LEU A 403 -10.99 -11.49 30.86
CA LEU A 403 -10.89 -11.15 32.28
C LEU A 403 -10.30 -12.32 33.08
N VAL A 404 -10.77 -13.53 32.80
CA VAL A 404 -10.27 -14.77 33.42
C VAL A 404 -8.78 -14.96 33.13
N GLU A 405 -8.37 -14.80 31.86
CA GLU A 405 -6.97 -14.86 31.44
C GLU A 405 -6.13 -13.72 32.04
N ALA A 406 -6.68 -12.50 32.11
CA ALA A 406 -6.00 -11.37 32.73
C ALA A 406 -5.76 -11.57 34.23
N LEU A 407 -6.73 -12.15 34.95
CA LEU A 407 -6.54 -12.51 36.35
C LEU A 407 -5.50 -13.64 36.49
N GLY A 408 -5.60 -14.66 35.65
CA GLY A 408 -4.71 -15.82 35.65
C GLY A 408 -4.93 -16.76 36.85
N PRO A 409 -4.60 -18.06 36.68
CA PRO A 409 -4.92 -19.08 37.68
C PRO A 409 -4.15 -18.88 38.99
N VAL A 410 -2.87 -18.50 38.93
CA VAL A 410 -2.03 -18.35 40.13
C VAL A 410 -2.56 -17.27 41.07
N ALA A 411 -2.99 -16.11 40.53
CA ALA A 411 -3.56 -15.07 41.38
C ALA A 411 -4.91 -15.55 41.97
N ALA A 412 -5.71 -16.28 41.19
CA ALA A 412 -6.99 -16.81 41.65
C ALA A 412 -6.87 -17.82 42.79
N GLU A 413 -5.83 -18.67 42.80
CA GLU A 413 -5.53 -19.57 43.93
C GLU A 413 -5.13 -18.82 45.21
N LEU A 414 -4.54 -17.63 45.08
CA LEU A 414 -4.14 -16.79 46.21
C LEU A 414 -5.30 -15.94 46.77
N CYS A 415 -6.49 -15.98 46.17
CA CYS A 415 -7.64 -15.19 46.61
C CYS A 415 -8.43 -15.95 47.68
N PRO A 416 -8.60 -15.42 48.91
CA PRO A 416 -9.51 -16.01 49.90
C PRO A 416 -10.97 -15.92 49.41
N ASP A 417 -11.75 -16.98 49.63
CA ASP A 417 -13.13 -17.07 49.12
C ASP A 417 -14.04 -15.99 49.75
N GLU A 418 -13.87 -15.70 51.04
CA GLU A 418 -14.64 -14.65 51.74
C GLU A 418 -14.34 -13.25 51.17
N LEU A 419 -13.08 -13.01 50.79
CA LEU A 419 -12.67 -11.77 50.16
C LEU A 419 -13.23 -11.68 48.73
N ALA A 420 -13.20 -12.79 47.98
CA ALA A 420 -13.77 -12.85 46.64
C ALA A 420 -15.28 -12.57 46.67
N GLU A 421 -16.03 -13.10 47.64
CA GLU A 421 -17.46 -12.83 47.83
C GLU A 421 -17.71 -11.36 48.18
N THR A 422 -16.97 -10.84 49.17
CA THR A 422 -17.10 -9.44 49.62
C THR A 422 -16.87 -8.44 48.48
N LEU A 423 -15.94 -8.76 47.58
CA LEU A 423 -15.59 -7.91 46.44
C LEU A 423 -16.39 -8.22 45.16
N GLY A 424 -17.32 -9.19 45.19
CA GLY A 424 -18.09 -9.61 44.01
C GLY A 424 -17.26 -10.27 42.91
N LEU A 425 -16.12 -10.87 43.26
CA LEU A 425 -15.17 -11.51 42.36
C LEU A 425 -15.32 -13.04 42.28
N SER A 426 -16.16 -13.67 43.10
CA SER A 426 -16.25 -15.14 43.24
C SER A 426 -16.34 -15.87 41.90
N ARG A 427 -17.21 -15.41 40.99
CA ARG A 427 -17.39 -16.04 39.68
C ARG A 427 -16.15 -15.94 38.80
N LEU A 428 -15.45 -14.81 38.83
CA LEU A 428 -14.22 -14.60 38.05
C LEU A 428 -13.08 -15.48 38.61
N VAL A 429 -12.92 -15.51 39.94
CA VAL A 429 -11.93 -16.34 40.63
C VAL A 429 -12.17 -17.82 40.37
N GLU A 430 -13.41 -18.30 40.53
CA GLU A 430 -13.77 -19.69 40.27
C GLU A 430 -13.45 -20.10 38.83
N GLN A 431 -13.74 -19.25 37.84
CA GLN A 431 -13.43 -19.54 36.45
C GLN A 431 -11.92 -19.54 36.16
N ALA A 432 -11.16 -18.66 36.81
CA ALA A 432 -9.71 -18.62 36.66
C ALA A 432 -9.04 -19.85 37.29
N ARG A 433 -9.53 -20.33 38.43
CA ARG A 433 -9.11 -21.61 39.02
C ARG A 433 -9.43 -22.79 38.11
N LYS A 434 -10.65 -22.84 37.54
CA LYS A 434 -11.05 -23.87 36.56
C LYS A 434 -10.16 -23.86 35.31
N LEU A 435 -9.80 -22.68 34.80
CA LEU A 435 -8.87 -22.56 33.67
C LEU A 435 -7.48 -23.10 34.03
N GLY A 436 -7.02 -22.88 35.27
CA GLY A 436 -5.79 -23.45 35.81
C GLY A 436 -5.83 -24.98 35.91
N ALA A 437 -6.90 -25.54 36.48
CA ALA A 437 -7.06 -26.99 36.63
C ALA A 437 -7.12 -27.70 35.27
N ALA A 438 -7.89 -27.18 34.32
CA ALA A 438 -7.94 -27.70 32.96
C ALA A 438 -6.60 -27.53 32.20
N GLY A 439 -5.82 -26.50 32.56
CA GLY A 439 -4.46 -26.30 32.07
C GLY A 439 -3.48 -27.32 32.63
N ALA A 440 -3.55 -27.62 33.93
CA ALA A 440 -2.70 -28.60 34.61
C ALA A 440 -2.97 -30.03 34.13
N GLU A 441 -4.24 -30.42 33.94
CA GLU A 441 -4.60 -31.71 33.35
C GLU A 441 -4.10 -31.82 31.90
N ASN A 442 -4.19 -30.74 31.12
CA ASN A 442 -3.63 -30.70 29.77
C ASN A 442 -2.11 -30.58 29.74
N GLU A 443 -1.45 -30.01 30.75
CA GLU A 443 0.00 -29.97 30.89
C GLU A 443 0.56 -31.30 31.35
N GLU A 444 -0.13 -32.05 32.21
CA GLU A 444 0.21 -33.45 32.51
C GLU A 444 -0.03 -34.32 31.28
N ASP A 445 -1.14 -34.18 30.57
CA ASP A 445 -1.38 -34.85 29.30
C ASP A 445 -0.41 -34.40 28.18
N ALA A 446 0.00 -33.13 28.15
CA ALA A 446 0.98 -32.61 27.19
C ALA A 446 2.40 -33.01 27.56
N ALA A 447 2.73 -33.12 28.85
CA ALA A 447 3.96 -33.69 29.36
C ALA A 447 4.01 -35.21 29.11
N GLN A 448 2.86 -35.90 29.13
CA GLN A 448 2.73 -37.29 28.70
C GLN A 448 2.81 -37.44 27.17
N ARG A 449 2.23 -36.50 26.40
CA ARG A 449 2.34 -36.43 24.93
C ARG A 449 3.71 -35.92 24.44
N ASN A 450 4.50 -35.28 25.29
CA ASN A 450 5.88 -34.79 25.04
C ASN A 450 6.92 -35.90 24.84
N ARG A 451 6.53 -37.16 24.64
CA ARG A 451 7.46 -38.22 24.20
C ARG A 451 7.31 -38.63 22.74
N THR A 452 6.25 -38.24 22.05
CA THR A 452 6.09 -38.64 20.64
C THR A 452 5.68 -37.45 19.80
N TRP A 453 6.68 -36.79 19.22
CA TRP A 453 6.48 -35.83 18.14
C TRP A 453 5.75 -36.48 16.97
N SER A 454 4.98 -35.71 16.20
CA SER A 454 4.33 -36.23 15.00
C SER A 454 5.33 -36.76 13.97
N GLN A 455 4.84 -37.55 13.02
CA GLN A 455 5.65 -38.02 11.88
C GLN A 455 6.23 -36.86 11.05
N ASP A 456 5.52 -35.73 10.97
CA ASP A 456 5.99 -34.54 10.26
C ASP A 456 7.22 -33.94 10.95
N VAL A 457 7.15 -33.78 12.28
CA VAL A 457 8.28 -33.29 13.08
C VAL A 457 9.44 -34.27 13.01
N MET A 458 9.18 -35.57 13.07
CA MET A 458 10.23 -36.59 12.94
C MET A 458 10.92 -36.58 11.57
N THR A 459 10.15 -36.40 10.50
CA THR A 459 10.68 -36.28 9.12
C THR A 459 11.58 -35.05 9.00
N VAL A 460 11.11 -33.90 9.48
CA VAL A 460 11.89 -32.64 9.46
C VAL A 460 13.13 -32.74 10.36
N ARG A 461 13.01 -33.40 11.52
CA ARG A 461 14.15 -33.70 12.41
C ARG A 461 15.22 -34.48 11.67
N ASP A 462 14.88 -35.52 10.92
CA ASP A 462 15.88 -36.30 10.18
C ASP A 462 16.59 -35.48 9.08
N TRP A 463 15.91 -34.49 8.48
CA TRP A 463 16.53 -33.59 7.49
C TRP A 463 17.43 -32.51 8.11
N LEU A 464 17.07 -32.04 9.32
CA LEU A 464 17.72 -30.90 9.97
C LEU A 464 18.63 -31.28 11.15
N ARG A 465 18.71 -32.56 11.52
CA ARG A 465 19.53 -33.05 12.65
C ARG A 465 20.96 -32.50 12.57
N GLY A 466 21.39 -31.85 13.64
CA GLY A 466 22.72 -31.25 13.79
C GLY A 466 22.99 -30.02 12.92
N ARG A 467 22.02 -29.53 12.14
CA ARG A 467 22.20 -28.37 11.24
C ARG A 467 21.76 -27.06 11.91
N ARG A 468 22.22 -25.93 11.35
CA ARG A 468 21.81 -24.58 11.80
C ARG A 468 20.58 -24.10 11.02
N VAL A 469 19.64 -23.48 11.71
CA VAL A 469 18.48 -22.77 11.14
C VAL A 469 18.59 -21.28 11.46
N VAL A 470 18.29 -20.41 10.49
CA VAL A 470 18.22 -18.96 10.70
C VAL A 470 16.76 -18.52 10.72
N VAL A 471 16.39 -17.70 11.70
CA VAL A 471 15.03 -17.16 11.85
C VAL A 471 15.08 -15.65 11.63
N VAL A 472 14.23 -15.14 10.76
CA VAL A 472 14.21 -13.73 10.35
C VAL A 472 12.88 -13.08 10.75
N GLY A 473 13.01 -12.04 11.58
CA GLY A 473 11.92 -11.17 12.03
C GLY A 473 11.33 -11.53 13.39
N GLY A 474 10.49 -10.62 13.90
CA GLY A 474 9.99 -10.70 15.28
C GLY A 474 11.09 -10.54 16.34
N GLU A 475 10.68 -10.60 17.60
CA GLU A 475 11.59 -10.61 18.75
C GLU A 475 12.02 -12.05 19.09
N PRO A 476 13.31 -12.30 19.38
CA PRO A 476 13.80 -13.60 19.78
C PRO A 476 13.08 -14.14 21.01
N ARG A 477 12.58 -15.39 20.92
CA ARG A 477 11.93 -16.09 22.02
C ARG A 477 12.73 -17.34 22.40
N GLN A 478 13.35 -17.31 23.57
CA GLN A 478 14.24 -18.41 24.01
C GLN A 478 13.49 -19.74 24.16
N ASP A 479 12.26 -19.70 24.67
CA ASP A 479 11.40 -20.88 24.81
C ASP A 479 11.03 -21.51 23.45
N ALA A 480 10.91 -20.71 22.39
CA ALA A 480 10.67 -21.21 21.04
C ALA A 480 11.95 -21.80 20.43
N ILE A 481 13.09 -21.14 20.64
CA ILE A 481 14.40 -21.62 20.18
C ILE A 481 14.71 -22.99 20.78
N GLU A 482 14.55 -23.13 22.09
CA GLU A 482 14.80 -24.39 22.81
C GLU A 482 13.87 -25.49 22.32
N ARG A 483 12.57 -25.20 22.16
CA ARG A 483 11.61 -26.16 21.63
C ARG A 483 11.91 -26.60 20.20
N TRP A 484 12.39 -25.71 19.33
CA TRP A 484 12.80 -26.09 17.98
C TRP A 484 14.09 -26.90 17.96
N ARG A 485 15.06 -26.55 18.80
CA ARG A 485 16.30 -27.33 18.97
C ARG A 485 15.97 -28.74 19.43
N GLU A 486 15.11 -28.89 20.42
CA GLU A 486 14.67 -30.20 20.91
C GLU A 486 13.84 -30.94 19.85
N ALA A 487 12.81 -30.32 19.28
CA ALA A 487 11.89 -30.99 18.35
C ALA A 487 12.58 -31.44 17.05
N PHE A 488 13.51 -30.65 16.51
CA PHE A 488 14.18 -30.96 15.24
C PHE A 488 15.64 -31.41 15.39
N ASP A 489 16.12 -31.57 16.64
CA ASP A 489 17.49 -31.99 16.95
C ASP A 489 18.54 -31.07 16.28
N LEU A 490 18.30 -29.76 16.33
CA LEU A 490 19.11 -28.76 15.62
C LEU A 490 20.44 -28.52 16.33
N GLY A 491 21.51 -28.34 15.55
CA GLY A 491 22.80 -27.93 16.10
C GLY A 491 22.75 -26.49 16.62
N ASP A 492 22.04 -25.62 15.91
CA ASP A 492 21.86 -24.22 16.33
C ASP A 492 20.63 -23.54 15.70
N VAL A 493 20.13 -22.50 16.36
CA VAL A 493 19.09 -21.61 15.86
C VAL A 493 19.55 -20.17 16.07
N GLU A 494 19.80 -19.46 14.98
CA GLU A 494 20.22 -18.06 15.03
C GLU A 494 19.03 -17.16 14.65
N TRP A 495 18.56 -16.38 15.62
CA TRP A 495 17.41 -15.49 15.43
C TRP A 495 17.88 -14.06 15.17
N VAL A 496 17.60 -13.56 13.97
CA VAL A 496 17.92 -12.20 13.56
C VAL A 496 16.69 -11.31 13.78
N ALA A 497 16.72 -10.54 14.87
CA ALA A 497 15.72 -9.52 15.13
C ALA A 497 15.81 -8.40 14.08
N LEU A 498 14.69 -8.08 13.45
CA LEU A 498 14.58 -6.96 12.52
C LEU A 498 13.49 -6.01 13.02
N SER A 499 13.78 -4.71 13.02
CA SER A 499 12.76 -3.68 13.17
C SER A 499 12.05 -3.45 11.83
N GLU A 500 10.78 -3.04 11.86
CA GLU A 500 9.92 -2.87 10.66
C GLU A 500 10.49 -1.91 9.60
N HIS A 501 11.43 -1.03 10.00
CA HIS A 501 12.09 -0.05 9.13
C HIS A 501 13.62 -0.11 9.22
N GLY A 502 14.17 -1.21 9.77
CA GLY A 502 15.60 -1.41 9.84
C GLY A 502 16.20 -1.72 8.46
N PRO A 503 17.51 -1.55 8.26
CA PRO A 503 18.17 -2.10 7.08
C PRO A 503 18.20 -3.63 7.15
N GLY A 504 17.95 -4.34 6.04
CA GLY A 504 18.03 -5.80 5.98
C GLY A 504 19.45 -6.38 6.05
N GLY A 505 20.48 -5.55 6.19
CA GLY A 505 21.89 -5.97 6.26
C GLY A 505 22.21 -7.05 7.32
N PRO A 506 21.66 -7.00 8.55
CA PRO A 506 22.01 -7.95 9.62
C PRO A 506 21.69 -9.42 9.30
N MET A 507 20.69 -9.71 8.47
CA MET A 507 20.33 -11.10 8.15
C MET A 507 21.24 -11.75 7.10
N ARG A 508 22.00 -10.95 6.33
CA ARG A 508 22.82 -11.45 5.22
C ARG A 508 23.90 -12.42 5.70
N ALA A 509 24.69 -12.03 6.71
CA ALA A 509 25.81 -12.86 7.16
C ALA A 509 25.34 -14.21 7.73
N PRO A 510 24.36 -14.28 8.66
CA PRO A 510 23.79 -15.54 9.14
C PRO A 510 23.26 -16.45 8.02
N ILE A 511 22.51 -15.89 7.07
CA ILE A 511 21.97 -16.65 5.93
C ILE A 511 23.09 -17.20 5.06
N GLN A 512 24.23 -16.50 4.88
CA GLN A 512 25.31 -16.95 3.99
C GLN A 512 26.22 -18.02 4.60
N ARG A 513 26.24 -18.22 5.92
CA ARG A 513 27.14 -19.17 6.58
C ARG A 513 26.94 -20.63 6.12
N PRO A 514 27.99 -21.38 5.74
CA PRO A 514 27.86 -22.71 5.13
C PRO A 514 26.98 -23.72 5.89
N GLU A 515 26.98 -23.67 7.22
CA GLU A 515 26.24 -24.56 8.11
C GLU A 515 24.73 -24.28 8.21
N THR A 516 24.28 -23.12 7.72
CA THR A 516 22.86 -22.76 7.68
C THR A 516 22.15 -23.58 6.61
N ALA A 517 21.25 -24.47 7.04
CA ALA A 517 20.52 -25.38 6.16
C ALA A 517 19.14 -24.86 5.73
N LEU A 518 18.55 -23.97 6.51
CA LEU A 518 17.18 -23.47 6.30
C LEU A 518 17.03 -22.05 6.85
N VAL A 519 16.24 -21.22 6.15
CA VAL A 519 15.84 -19.89 6.62
C VAL A 519 14.33 -19.86 6.87
N LEU A 520 13.92 -19.52 8.09
CA LEU A 520 12.53 -19.31 8.49
C LEU A 520 12.23 -17.81 8.52
N VAL A 521 11.19 -17.36 7.81
CA VAL A 521 10.79 -15.95 7.76
C VAL A 521 9.40 -15.77 8.36
N ILE A 522 9.26 -14.97 9.42
CA ILE A 522 7.98 -14.75 10.11
C ILE A 522 7.22 -13.59 9.45
N ILE A 523 6.47 -13.86 8.36
CA ILE A 523 5.88 -12.81 7.51
C ILE A 523 5.07 -11.77 8.31
N LYS A 524 4.28 -12.18 9.31
CA LYS A 524 3.46 -11.23 10.07
C LYS A 524 4.26 -10.18 10.85
N LEU A 525 5.51 -10.49 11.19
CA LEU A 525 6.38 -9.64 12.01
C LEU A 525 7.54 -9.07 11.19
N THR A 526 7.60 -9.39 9.90
CA THR A 526 8.65 -9.00 8.98
C THR A 526 7.98 -8.24 7.86
N GLY A 527 8.18 -6.91 7.79
CA GLY A 527 7.63 -6.12 6.68
C GLY A 527 7.95 -6.75 5.33
N HIS A 528 7.05 -6.63 4.34
CA HIS A 528 7.17 -7.32 3.04
C HIS A 528 8.56 -7.21 2.41
N LEU A 529 9.20 -6.05 2.54
CA LEU A 529 10.56 -5.80 2.05
C LEU A 529 11.59 -6.79 2.60
N HIS A 530 11.60 -7.02 3.91
CA HIS A 530 12.58 -7.91 4.55
C HIS A 530 12.33 -9.38 4.21
N ALA A 531 11.07 -9.77 3.98
CA ALA A 531 10.74 -11.11 3.53
C ALA A 531 11.31 -11.40 2.13
N ASP A 532 11.22 -10.41 1.23
CA ASP A 532 11.79 -10.51 -0.12
C ASP A 532 13.34 -10.47 -0.08
N GLU A 533 13.93 -9.60 0.73
CA GLU A 533 15.40 -9.56 0.91
C GLU A 533 15.96 -10.87 1.47
N ALA A 534 15.31 -11.48 2.47
CA ALA A 534 15.70 -12.77 3.02
C ALA A 534 15.66 -13.87 1.94
N ARG A 535 14.60 -13.86 1.11
CA ARG A 535 14.46 -14.77 -0.03
C ARG A 535 15.60 -14.59 -1.02
N ASP A 536 15.94 -13.37 -1.37
CA ASP A 536 17.01 -13.05 -2.31
C ASP A 536 18.39 -13.46 -1.77
N TYR A 537 18.67 -13.22 -0.49
CA TYR A 537 19.92 -13.63 0.13
C TYR A 537 20.07 -15.15 0.16
N ALA A 538 19.00 -15.88 0.52
CA ALA A 538 19.00 -17.33 0.56
C ALA A 538 19.11 -17.96 -0.84
N ALA A 539 18.39 -17.40 -1.83
CA ALA A 539 18.43 -17.87 -3.21
C ALA A 539 19.84 -17.80 -3.80
N LYS A 540 20.58 -16.71 -3.55
CA LYS A 540 21.98 -16.53 -4.01
C LYS A 540 22.94 -17.61 -3.51
N VAL A 541 22.65 -18.24 -2.37
CA VAL A 541 23.49 -19.30 -1.78
C VAL A 541 22.80 -20.67 -1.81
N GLY A 542 21.70 -20.81 -2.56
CA GLY A 542 21.01 -22.08 -2.74
C GLY A 542 20.25 -22.60 -1.52
N LYS A 543 19.96 -21.76 -0.52
CA LYS A 543 19.27 -22.20 0.72
C LYS A 543 17.75 -22.14 0.60
N PRO A 544 17.03 -23.16 1.10
CA PRO A 544 15.58 -23.13 1.14
C PRO A 544 15.07 -22.07 2.13
N VAL A 545 13.93 -21.47 1.81
CA VAL A 545 13.25 -20.46 2.63
C VAL A 545 11.83 -20.91 2.88
N VAL A 546 11.41 -20.86 4.15
CA VAL A 546 10.06 -21.19 4.58
C VAL A 546 9.44 -19.97 5.24
N PHE A 547 8.25 -19.63 4.79
CA PHE A 547 7.49 -18.52 5.31
C PHE A 547 6.49 -19.00 6.36
N LEU A 548 6.62 -18.48 7.58
CA LEU A 548 5.74 -18.77 8.70
C LEU A 548 4.63 -17.72 8.78
N THR A 549 3.39 -18.16 8.61
CA THR A 549 2.21 -17.30 8.67
C THR A 549 1.77 -17.00 10.11
N ALA A 550 2.01 -17.91 11.06
CA ALA A 550 1.84 -17.69 12.49
C ALA A 550 2.38 -18.84 13.37
N GLY A 551 2.83 -18.48 14.58
CA GLY A 551 3.07 -19.41 15.69
C GLY A 551 4.49 -19.99 15.74
N TYR A 552 4.87 -20.43 16.95
CA TYR A 552 6.20 -20.99 17.25
C TYR A 552 6.14 -22.49 17.56
N ASN A 553 4.99 -23.13 17.34
CA ASN A 553 4.81 -24.55 17.64
C ASN A 553 5.59 -25.42 16.64
N PRO A 554 6.47 -26.34 17.08
CA PRO A 554 7.23 -27.22 16.19
C PRO A 554 6.37 -27.96 15.16
N GLU A 555 5.17 -28.40 15.52
CA GLU A 555 4.24 -29.10 14.61
C GLU A 555 3.86 -28.24 13.40
N ARG A 556 3.52 -26.97 13.65
CA ARG A 556 3.18 -26.03 12.58
C ARG A 556 4.38 -25.68 11.72
N VAL A 557 5.55 -25.57 12.35
CA VAL A 557 6.81 -25.30 11.64
C VAL A 557 7.18 -26.49 10.75
N ALA A 558 7.06 -27.71 11.25
CA ALA A 558 7.31 -28.93 10.47
C ALA A 558 6.39 -29.00 9.25
N HIS A 559 5.09 -28.79 9.45
CA HIS A 559 4.11 -28.76 8.38
C HIS A 559 4.44 -27.70 7.31
N ALA A 560 4.86 -26.51 7.73
CA ALA A 560 5.27 -25.45 6.80
C ALA A 560 6.55 -25.81 6.02
N ILE A 561 7.52 -26.47 6.67
CA ILE A 561 8.76 -26.94 6.02
C ILE A 561 8.43 -27.99 4.96
N LEU A 562 7.62 -28.99 5.32
CA LEU A 562 7.21 -30.06 4.41
C LEU A 562 6.43 -29.51 3.21
N GLY A 563 5.51 -28.57 3.45
CA GLY A 563 4.67 -27.99 2.39
C GLY A 563 5.43 -27.07 1.43
N GLN A 564 6.50 -26.41 1.86
CA GLN A 564 7.17 -25.38 1.04
C GLN A 564 8.50 -25.84 0.42
N VAL A 565 9.25 -26.72 1.09
CA VAL A 565 10.65 -27.01 0.71
C VAL A 565 11.07 -28.47 0.84
N SER A 566 10.11 -29.40 0.94
CA SER A 566 10.39 -30.85 1.05
C SER A 566 11.32 -31.36 -0.05
N ASP A 567 11.07 -31.00 -1.31
CA ASP A 567 11.89 -31.41 -2.47
C ASP A 567 13.36 -30.95 -2.39
N ARG A 568 13.65 -29.91 -1.60
CA ARG A 568 15.00 -29.34 -1.49
C ARG A 568 15.76 -29.81 -0.25
N LEU A 569 15.04 -30.27 0.77
CA LEU A 569 15.63 -30.75 2.03
C LEU A 569 15.72 -32.27 2.10
N ALA A 570 14.87 -32.99 1.36
CA ALA A 570 14.90 -34.45 1.34
C ALA A 570 16.28 -34.96 0.86
N PRO A 571 16.83 -36.00 1.50
CA PRO A 571 18.01 -36.69 0.99
C PRO A 571 17.74 -37.18 -0.44
N PRO A 572 18.74 -37.14 -1.34
CA PRO A 572 18.57 -37.56 -2.74
C PRO A 572 18.14 -39.02 -2.90
N ASP A 573 18.31 -39.86 -1.86
CA ASP A 573 18.00 -41.28 -1.87
C ASP A 573 16.64 -41.64 -1.22
N SER A 574 15.82 -40.66 -0.82
CA SER A 574 14.52 -40.95 -0.17
C SER A 574 13.46 -41.41 -1.19
N PRO A 575 12.95 -42.65 -1.11
CA PRO A 575 11.97 -43.18 -2.06
C PRO A 575 10.56 -42.65 -1.73
N GLY A 576 10.16 -41.55 -2.36
CA GLY A 576 8.76 -41.10 -2.36
C GLY A 576 8.55 -39.59 -2.19
N GLY A 577 8.85 -38.80 -3.21
CA GLY A 577 8.45 -37.38 -3.25
C GLY A 577 6.94 -37.25 -3.45
N PHE A 578 6.23 -36.80 -2.40
CA PHE A 578 4.81 -36.47 -2.44
C PHE A 578 4.62 -35.15 -3.20
N LYS A 579 4.38 -35.22 -4.52
CA LYS A 579 3.99 -34.04 -5.32
C LYS A 579 2.55 -33.63 -4.98
N GLY A 580 2.40 -32.78 -3.96
CA GLY A 580 1.17 -32.05 -3.72
C GLY A 580 1.00 -30.96 -4.78
N ALA A 581 0.04 -31.13 -5.69
CA ALA A 581 -0.36 -30.09 -6.63
C ALA A 581 -1.12 -28.98 -5.89
N ALA A 582 -0.54 -27.77 -5.84
CA ALA A 582 -1.27 -26.54 -5.53
C ALA A 582 -1.16 -25.61 -6.75
N GLY A 583 -2.30 -25.39 -7.40
CA GLY A 583 -2.45 -24.57 -8.60
C GLY A 583 -2.33 -23.07 -8.33
N SER A 584 -1.98 -22.38 -9.42
CA SER A 584 -1.87 -20.92 -9.58
C SER A 584 -3.16 -20.16 -9.34
#